data_AF-A0A5C1HZ40-F1
#
_entry.id   AF-A0A5C1HZ40-F1
#
_cell.length_a   1.000
_cell.length_b   1.000
_cell.length_c   1.000
_cell.angle_alpha   90.00
_cell.angle_beta   90.00
_cell.angle_gamma   90.00
#
_symmetry.space_group_name_H-M   'P 1'
#
loop_
_entity.id
_entity.type
_entity.pdbx_description
1 polymer ?
#
loop_
_entity_poly.entity_id
_entity_poly.type
_entity_poly.pdbx_seq_one_letter_code
_entity_poly.pdbx_strand_id
1 'polypeptide(L)'
;MLNTYNTARKKNSLTRFEKVIFGLITVFTALAIVLFFTNKAYFEMIYSADGGFFGYVTVLLLLVIFGVSAVYLIRLSRYRSIQFCIVFILAGVVSLFFIAEKMSHLPDLLHLSTHKLFKTNTTILRANASGIMKINEVGQIALHWVLIAAGVFYFMVLPFIYRSNFRAKRFIDKIGIPIPHRNHVIAIIVLLVLTVLFSVVNQSEVLPLNLSAIFLTILFCPENIGVFRR
;
A
#
# COMPACT_ATOMS: atom_id res chain seq x y z
N MET A 1 7.64 -37.45 12.66
CA MET A 1 6.87 -36.48 13.46
C MET A 1 7.11 -35.07 12.93
N LEU A 2 6.23 -34.55 12.08
CA LEU A 2 6.32 -33.21 11.48
C LEU A 2 5.04 -32.45 11.86
N ASN A 3 5.04 -31.76 13.00
CA ASN A 3 3.90 -30.93 13.39
C ASN A 3 4.33 -29.66 14.14
N THR A 4 5.27 -28.92 13.56
CA THR A 4 5.76 -27.62 14.08
C THR A 4 5.46 -26.43 13.16
N TYR A 5 4.45 -26.53 12.28
CA TYR A 5 3.95 -25.41 11.47
C TYR A 5 2.78 -24.63 12.11
N ASN A 6 2.57 -24.79 13.42
CA ASN A 6 1.51 -24.09 14.15
C ASN A 6 2.10 -23.12 15.19
N THR A 7 2.62 -21.99 14.71
CA THR A 7 2.49 -20.73 15.46
C THR A 7 1.67 -19.74 14.65
N ALA A 8 0.58 -20.22 14.05
CA ALA A 8 -0.53 -19.36 13.67
C ALA A 8 -1.10 -18.79 14.96
N ARG A 9 -1.24 -17.46 15.01
CA ARG A 9 -1.91 -16.71 16.07
C ARG A 9 -3.21 -17.42 16.46
N LYS A 10 -3.24 -18.06 17.64
CA LYS A 10 -4.30 -18.98 18.09
C LYS A 10 -5.66 -18.31 18.38
N LYS A 11 -5.78 -16.99 18.14
CA LYS A 11 -7.00 -16.20 18.41
C LYS A 11 -7.08 -15.04 17.41
N ASN A 12 -8.25 -14.79 16.84
CA ASN A 12 -8.57 -13.63 15.97
C ASN A 12 -8.45 -12.26 16.71
N SER A 13 -7.67 -12.18 17.79
CA SER A 13 -7.51 -10.98 18.60
C SER A 13 -6.49 -10.05 17.97
N LEU A 14 -6.92 -8.83 17.62
CA LEU A 14 -6.07 -7.74 17.12
C LEU A 14 -4.87 -7.46 18.06
N THR A 15 -3.70 -7.19 17.48
CA THR A 15 -2.49 -6.84 18.24
C THR A 15 -2.69 -5.42 18.75
N ARG A 16 -1.96 -5.03 19.80
CA ARG A 16 -1.99 -3.63 20.24
C ARG A 16 -1.64 -2.68 19.10
N PHE A 17 -0.69 -3.06 18.25
CA PHE A 17 -0.30 -2.32 17.05
C PHE A 17 -1.42 -2.21 16.00
N GLU A 18 -2.04 -3.34 15.61
CA GLU A 18 -3.18 -3.34 14.68
C GLU A 18 -4.34 -2.50 15.22
N LYS A 19 -4.65 -2.57 16.52
CA LYS A 19 -5.72 -1.76 17.13
C LYS A 19 -5.42 -0.26 17.03
N VAL A 20 -4.18 0.15 17.28
CA VAL A 20 -3.78 1.56 17.21
C VAL A 20 -3.89 2.06 15.78
N ILE A 21 -3.34 1.32 14.80
CA ILE A 21 -3.40 1.73 13.39
C ILE A 21 -4.85 1.75 12.90
N PHE A 22 -5.63 0.70 13.17
CA PHE A 22 -7.05 0.64 12.77
C PHE A 22 -7.89 1.74 13.43
N GLY A 23 -7.65 2.03 14.70
CA GLY A 23 -8.28 3.15 15.37
C GLY A 23 -7.94 4.48 14.69
N LEU A 24 -6.66 4.71 14.42
CA LEU A 24 -6.18 5.95 13.83
C LEU A 24 -6.70 6.18 12.39
N ILE A 25 -6.68 5.15 11.53
CA ILE A 25 -7.25 5.26 10.17
C ILE A 25 -8.76 5.42 10.18
N THR A 26 -9.46 4.82 11.15
CA THR A 26 -10.91 4.99 11.30
C THR A 26 -11.23 6.42 11.70
N VAL A 27 -10.50 6.99 12.66
CA VAL A 27 -10.64 8.39 13.07
C VAL A 27 -10.36 9.34 11.91
N PHE A 28 -9.28 9.11 11.14
CA PHE A 28 -8.98 9.95 9.98
C PHE A 28 -10.00 9.84 8.86
N THR A 29 -10.56 8.66 8.64
CA THR A 29 -11.65 8.45 7.65
C THR A 29 -12.94 9.12 8.13
N ALA A 30 -13.27 9.02 9.41
CA ALA A 30 -14.43 9.70 9.99
C ALA A 30 -14.29 11.23 9.93
N LEU A 31 -13.09 11.76 10.22
CA LEU A 31 -12.80 13.19 10.09
C LEU A 31 -12.92 13.66 8.64
N ALA A 32 -12.43 12.87 7.67
CA ALA A 32 -12.64 13.13 6.25
C ALA A 32 -14.13 13.22 5.89
N ILE A 33 -14.96 12.30 6.39
CA ILE A 33 -16.41 12.33 6.16
C ILE A 33 -17.03 13.60 6.76
N VAL A 34 -16.73 13.93 8.01
CA VAL A 34 -17.28 15.12 8.68
C VAL A 34 -16.87 16.40 7.95
N LEU A 35 -15.59 16.53 7.57
CA LEU A 35 -15.09 17.68 6.84
C LEU A 35 -15.70 17.78 5.44
N PHE A 36 -15.91 16.65 4.76
CA PHE A 36 -16.55 16.63 3.45
C PHE A 36 -17.96 17.22 3.49
N PHE A 37 -18.77 16.84 4.49
CA PHE A 37 -20.14 17.34 4.63
C PHE A 37 -20.23 18.74 5.24
N THR A 38 -19.26 19.14 6.07
CA THR A 38 -19.31 20.45 6.76
C THR A 38 -18.64 21.56 5.95
N ASN A 39 -17.47 21.28 5.36
CA ASN A 39 -16.69 22.26 4.64
C ASN A 39 -15.78 21.62 3.59
N LYS A 40 -16.29 21.54 2.35
CA LYS A 40 -15.59 20.95 1.22
C LYS A 40 -14.23 21.60 0.93
N ALA A 41 -14.09 22.91 1.14
CA ALA A 41 -12.82 23.61 0.89
C ALA A 41 -11.71 23.16 1.85
N TYR A 42 -12.03 22.95 3.13
CA TYR A 42 -11.07 22.40 4.10
C TYR A 42 -10.77 20.93 3.84
N PHE A 43 -11.77 20.16 3.38
CA PHE A 43 -11.54 18.78 2.94
C PHE A 43 -10.53 18.73 1.78
N GLU A 44 -10.72 19.55 0.75
CA GLU A 44 -9.79 19.63 -0.38
C GLU A 44 -8.40 20.10 0.08
N MET A 45 -8.29 21.09 0.97
CA MET A 45 -6.98 21.52 1.47
C MET A 45 -6.19 20.41 2.19
N ILE A 46 -6.88 19.54 2.93
CA ILE A 46 -6.23 18.53 3.79
C ILE A 46 -6.07 17.18 3.06
N TYR A 47 -7.03 16.80 2.22
CA TYR A 47 -7.15 15.48 1.58
C TYR A 47 -7.03 15.50 0.05
N SER A 48 -6.73 16.65 -0.57
CA SER A 48 -6.48 16.71 -2.03
C SER A 48 -5.23 15.92 -2.41
N ALA A 49 -5.32 15.28 -3.58
CA ALA A 49 -4.20 14.62 -4.25
C ALA A 49 -3.07 15.59 -4.65
N ASP A 50 -3.38 16.86 -4.87
CA ASP A 50 -2.43 17.86 -5.39
C ASP A 50 -1.65 18.60 -4.29
N GLY A 51 -1.59 18.05 -3.07
CA GLY A 51 -0.80 18.62 -1.98
C GLY A 51 -1.39 18.60 -0.58
N GLY A 52 -2.42 17.78 -0.35
CA GLY A 52 -2.97 17.60 0.99
C GLY A 52 -1.95 17.03 1.97
N PHE A 53 -2.08 17.40 3.25
CA PHE A 53 -1.26 16.88 4.35
C PHE A 53 -1.20 15.34 4.35
N PHE A 54 -2.31 14.68 4.05
CA PHE A 54 -2.38 13.22 4.02
C PHE A 54 -1.66 12.57 2.82
N GLY A 55 -1.32 13.33 1.78
CA GLY A 55 -0.42 12.87 0.72
C GLY A 55 0.99 12.61 1.27
N TYR A 56 1.53 13.52 2.09
CA TYR A 56 2.83 13.33 2.75
C TYR A 56 2.81 12.15 3.74
N VAL A 57 1.71 11.98 4.49
CA VAL A 57 1.54 10.83 5.40
C VAL A 57 1.53 9.53 4.62
N THR A 58 0.84 9.47 3.48
CA THR A 58 0.82 8.29 2.61
C THR A 58 2.21 7.97 2.08
N VAL A 59 2.98 8.97 1.64
CA VAL A 59 4.37 8.76 1.21
C VAL A 59 5.24 8.24 2.35
N LEU A 60 5.08 8.79 3.57
CA LEU A 60 5.81 8.31 4.75
C LEU A 60 5.48 6.83 5.03
N LEU A 61 4.21 6.43 4.96
CA LEU A 61 3.80 5.03 5.14
C LEU A 61 4.42 4.12 4.08
N LEU A 62 4.42 4.53 2.81
CA LEU A 62 5.05 3.79 1.72
C LEU A 62 6.57 3.67 1.90
N LEU A 63 7.22 4.71 2.43
CA LEU A 63 8.65 4.68 2.74
C LEU A 63 8.96 3.70 3.89
N VAL A 64 8.10 3.64 4.91
CA VAL A 64 8.19 2.62 5.97
C VAL A 64 7.97 1.22 5.39
N ILE A 65 7.00 1.03 4.50
CA ILE A 65 6.76 -0.25 3.79
C ILE A 65 8.01 -0.69 3.02
N PHE A 66 8.64 0.23 2.29
CA PHE A 66 9.88 -0.01 1.57
C PHE A 66 11.00 -0.43 2.53
N GLY A 67 11.20 0.32 3.63
CA GLY A 67 12.20 0.00 4.65
C GLY A 67 11.99 -1.36 5.30
N VAL A 68 10.75 -1.68 5.68
CA VAL A 68 10.38 -2.99 6.25
C VAL A 68 10.66 -4.11 5.26
N SER A 69 10.33 -3.92 3.98
CA SER A 69 10.59 -4.90 2.92
C SER A 69 12.09 -5.14 2.73
N ALA A 70 12.90 -4.09 2.76
CA ALA A 70 14.36 -4.18 2.71
C ALA A 70 14.94 -4.90 3.94
N VAL A 71 14.42 -4.63 5.15
CA VAL A 71 14.84 -5.32 6.38
C VAL A 71 14.51 -6.81 6.31
N TYR A 72 13.32 -7.19 5.83
CA TYR A 72 12.97 -8.60 5.63
C TYR A 72 13.89 -9.26 4.61
N LEU A 73 14.19 -8.58 3.50
CA LEU A 73 15.12 -9.08 2.49
C LEU A 73 16.51 -9.33 3.08
N ILE A 74 17.10 -8.36 3.80
CA ILE A 74 18.45 -8.49 4.38
C ILE A 74 18.48 -9.60 5.45
N ARG A 75 17.47 -9.67 6.33
CA ARG A 75 17.47 -10.64 7.44
C ARG A 75 17.16 -12.07 7.00
N LEU A 76 16.25 -12.26 6.05
CA LEU A 76 15.74 -13.58 5.68
C LEU A 76 16.30 -14.10 4.35
N SER A 77 16.96 -13.28 3.52
CA SER A 77 17.53 -13.72 2.24
C SER A 77 18.47 -14.92 2.37
N ARG A 78 19.23 -15.00 3.47
CA ARG A 78 20.17 -16.12 3.71
C ARG A 78 19.48 -17.44 4.07
N TYR A 79 18.22 -17.41 4.51
CA TYR A 79 17.49 -18.57 5.05
C TYR A 79 16.27 -18.98 4.23
N ARG A 80 15.88 -18.18 3.23
CA ARG A 80 14.67 -18.38 2.44
C ARG A 80 14.99 -18.55 0.95
N SER A 81 13.98 -18.98 0.20
CA SER A 81 14.09 -19.24 -1.23
C SER A 81 14.35 -17.94 -2.01
N ILE A 82 14.94 -18.04 -3.21
CA ILE A 82 15.09 -16.89 -4.10
C ILE A 82 13.73 -16.24 -4.43
N GLN A 83 12.66 -17.05 -4.48
CA GLN A 83 11.28 -16.59 -4.68
C GLN A 83 10.83 -15.63 -3.58
N PHE A 84 11.21 -15.88 -2.33
CA PHE A 84 10.98 -14.96 -1.20
C PHE A 84 11.63 -13.61 -1.43
N CYS A 85 12.90 -13.60 -1.84
CA CYS A 85 13.62 -12.37 -2.12
C CYS A 85 12.95 -11.58 -3.24
N ILE A 86 12.52 -12.24 -4.32
CA ILE A 86 11.84 -11.60 -5.45
C ILE A 86 10.55 -10.89 -5.00
N VAL A 87 9.74 -11.50 -4.13
CA VAL A 87 8.50 -10.86 -3.65
C VAL A 87 8.77 -9.58 -2.88
N PHE A 88 9.77 -9.56 -1.99
CA PHE A 88 10.10 -8.34 -1.24
C PHE A 88 10.80 -7.27 -2.08
N ILE A 89 11.59 -7.68 -3.06
CA ILE A 89 12.15 -6.75 -4.06
C ILE A 89 11.00 -6.10 -4.85
N LEU A 90 10.06 -6.91 -5.35
CA LEU A 90 8.92 -6.40 -6.10
C LEU A 90 8.04 -5.48 -5.25
N ALA A 91 7.75 -5.87 -4.01
CA ALA A 91 7.00 -5.03 -3.06
C ALA A 91 7.72 -3.69 -2.81
N GLY A 92 9.05 -3.70 -2.69
CA GLY A 92 9.86 -2.50 -2.56
C GLY A 92 9.80 -1.61 -3.80
N VAL A 93 9.96 -2.18 -5.00
CA VAL A 93 9.90 -1.44 -6.28
C VAL A 93 8.51 -0.83 -6.48
N VAL A 94 7.45 -1.58 -6.23
CA VAL A 94 6.07 -1.07 -6.31
C VAL A 94 5.85 0.07 -5.32
N SER A 95 6.39 -0.05 -4.09
CA SER A 95 6.31 1.03 -3.10
C SER A 95 7.04 2.29 -3.57
N LEU A 96 8.23 2.15 -4.16
CA LEU A 96 8.97 3.27 -4.74
C LEU A 96 8.22 3.93 -5.91
N PHE A 97 7.56 3.14 -6.76
CA PHE A 97 6.74 3.66 -7.83
C PHE A 97 5.59 4.54 -7.29
N PHE A 98 4.84 4.06 -6.30
CA PHE A 98 3.77 4.85 -5.67
C PHE A 98 4.31 6.07 -4.91
N ILE A 99 5.49 5.98 -4.28
CA ILE A 99 6.15 7.14 -3.67
C ILE A 99 6.45 8.19 -4.73
N ALA A 100 7.04 7.78 -5.86
CA ALA A 100 7.40 8.69 -6.95
C ALA A 100 6.15 9.34 -7.57
N GLU A 101 5.09 8.57 -7.79
CA GLU A 101 3.80 9.07 -8.25
C GLU A 101 3.26 10.12 -7.28
N LYS A 102 3.16 9.80 -5.98
CA LYS A 102 2.63 10.72 -4.98
C LYS A 102 3.49 11.96 -4.79
N MET A 103 4.81 11.83 -4.77
CA MET A 103 5.73 12.96 -4.67
C MET A 103 5.69 13.87 -5.91
N SER A 104 5.30 13.35 -7.07
CA SER A 104 5.13 14.18 -8.27
C SER A 104 3.92 15.12 -8.22
N HIS A 105 2.93 14.81 -7.37
CA HIS A 105 1.73 15.61 -7.15
C HIS A 105 1.82 16.52 -5.92
N LEU A 106 2.78 16.27 -5.02
CA LEU A 106 2.96 17.06 -3.80
C LEU A 106 3.73 18.36 -4.08
N PRO A 107 3.33 19.50 -3.47
CA PRO A 107 4.08 20.74 -3.58
C PRO A 107 5.45 20.59 -2.94
N ASP A 108 6.46 21.22 -3.55
CA ASP A 108 7.85 21.20 -3.08
C ASP A 108 7.94 21.79 -1.66
N LEU A 109 8.13 20.94 -0.65
CA LEU A 109 8.39 21.37 0.72
C LEU A 109 9.80 21.93 0.91
N LEU A 110 10.71 21.64 -0.03
CA LEU A 110 12.10 22.05 0.02
C LEU A 110 12.36 22.95 -1.18
N HIS A 111 12.34 24.26 -0.97
CA HIS A 111 12.86 25.27 -1.91
C HIS A 111 14.39 25.13 -2.12
N LEU A 112 14.89 23.93 -2.41
CA LEU A 112 16.27 23.71 -2.80
C LEU A 112 16.44 24.11 -4.27
N SER A 113 17.39 25.01 -4.51
CA SER A 113 17.79 25.59 -5.80
C SER A 113 18.21 24.60 -6.89
N THR A 114 18.11 23.29 -6.65
CA THR A 114 18.26 22.19 -7.63
C THR A 114 17.08 22.12 -8.63
N HIS A 115 15.99 22.82 -8.33
CA HIS A 115 14.75 22.85 -9.09
C HIS A 115 14.89 23.41 -10.52
N LYS A 116 15.91 24.22 -10.85
CA LYS A 116 16.11 24.66 -12.25
C LYS A 116 16.63 23.54 -13.15
N LEU A 117 17.44 22.60 -12.68
CA LEU A 117 17.94 21.52 -13.54
C LEU A 117 16.89 20.43 -13.78
N PHE A 118 16.06 20.10 -12.78
CA PHE A 118 14.98 19.11 -12.93
C PHE A 118 13.71 19.66 -13.61
N LYS A 119 13.37 20.94 -13.44
CA LYS A 119 12.19 21.54 -14.09
C LYS A 119 12.41 21.87 -15.57
N THR A 120 13.64 22.22 -15.96
CA THR A 120 13.99 22.46 -17.37
C THR A 120 14.18 21.14 -18.13
N ASN A 121 14.68 20.10 -17.46
CA ASN A 121 14.69 18.76 -18.04
C ASN A 121 13.30 18.16 -18.14
N THR A 122 12.36 18.41 -17.22
CA THR A 122 10.99 17.88 -17.36
C THR A 122 10.18 18.57 -18.46
N THR A 123 10.40 19.85 -18.77
CA THR A 123 9.73 20.51 -19.92
C THR A 123 10.31 20.06 -21.27
N ILE A 124 11.63 19.85 -21.37
CA ILE A 124 12.27 19.33 -22.59
C ILE A 124 11.98 17.82 -22.76
N LEU A 125 11.95 17.05 -21.67
CA LEU A 125 11.53 15.65 -21.68
C LEU A 125 10.04 15.53 -22.02
N ARG A 126 9.17 16.43 -21.54
CA ARG A 126 7.74 16.46 -21.91
C ARG A 126 7.52 16.88 -23.37
N ALA A 127 8.35 17.76 -23.92
CA ALA A 127 8.29 18.16 -25.33
C ALA A 127 8.75 17.04 -26.28
N ASN A 128 9.87 16.36 -25.99
CA ASN A 128 10.34 15.21 -26.77
C ASN A 128 9.54 13.93 -26.49
N ALA A 129 8.93 13.81 -25.32
CA ALA A 129 8.03 12.71 -25.00
C ALA A 129 6.61 12.92 -25.56
N SER A 130 6.24 14.07 -26.11
CA SER A 130 4.90 14.25 -26.69
C SER A 130 4.60 13.31 -27.89
N GLY A 131 5.65 12.79 -28.56
CA GLY A 131 5.52 11.73 -29.58
C GLY A 131 5.53 10.29 -29.05
N ILE A 132 6.04 10.06 -27.82
CA ILE A 132 6.23 8.72 -27.21
C ILE A 132 5.22 8.50 -26.05
N MET A 133 4.74 9.55 -25.39
CA MET A 133 3.81 9.52 -24.25
C MET A 133 2.37 9.24 -24.65
N LYS A 134 1.94 9.56 -25.88
CA LYS A 134 0.61 9.13 -26.35
C LYS A 134 0.46 7.60 -26.42
N ILE A 135 1.58 6.87 -26.54
CA ILE A 135 1.62 5.40 -26.45
C ILE A 135 1.75 4.94 -24.98
N ASN A 136 2.31 5.79 -24.11
CA ASN A 136 2.59 5.49 -22.70
C ASN A 136 1.39 5.75 -21.76
N GLU A 137 0.45 6.64 -22.11
CA GLU A 137 -0.78 6.85 -21.31
C GLU A 137 -1.64 5.57 -21.25
N VAL A 138 -1.75 4.84 -22.37
CA VAL A 138 -2.43 3.54 -22.39
C VAL A 138 -1.70 2.51 -21.53
N GLY A 139 -0.36 2.52 -21.56
CA GLY A 139 0.47 1.66 -20.71
C GLY A 139 0.34 1.98 -19.22
N GLN A 140 0.26 3.25 -18.87
CA GLN A 140 0.03 3.70 -17.50
C GLN A 140 -1.37 3.30 -17.01
N ILE A 141 -2.41 3.52 -17.82
CA ILE A 141 -3.77 3.11 -17.49
C ILE A 141 -3.83 1.58 -17.33
N ALA A 142 -3.24 0.81 -18.26
CA ALA A 142 -3.18 -0.64 -18.18
C ALA A 142 -2.44 -1.12 -16.92
N LEU A 143 -1.31 -0.50 -16.57
CA LEU A 143 -0.58 -0.80 -15.33
C LEU A 143 -1.43 -0.54 -14.08
N HIS A 144 -2.16 0.58 -14.04
CA HIS A 144 -3.07 0.89 -12.94
C HIS A 144 -4.18 -0.16 -12.80
N TRP A 145 -4.81 -0.57 -13.90
CA TRP A 145 -5.83 -1.63 -13.87
C TRP A 145 -5.27 -2.97 -13.43
N VAL A 146 -4.06 -3.33 -13.89
CA VAL A 146 -3.37 -4.55 -13.45
C VAL A 146 -3.05 -4.50 -11.96
N LEU A 147 -2.58 -3.35 -11.45
CA LEU A 147 -2.30 -3.18 -10.01
C LEU A 147 -3.58 -3.24 -9.17
N ILE A 148 -4.68 -2.64 -9.63
CA ILE A 148 -5.99 -2.73 -8.97
C ILE A 148 -6.47 -4.18 -8.95
N ALA A 149 -6.44 -4.87 -10.10
CA ALA A 149 -6.83 -6.27 -10.20
C ALA A 149 -5.96 -7.17 -9.31
N ALA A 150 -4.65 -6.96 -9.30
CA ALA A 150 -3.70 -7.67 -8.43
C ALA A 150 -3.97 -7.38 -6.95
N GLY A 151 -4.28 -6.14 -6.59
CA GLY A 151 -4.65 -5.73 -5.23
C GLY A 151 -5.95 -6.39 -4.76
N VAL A 152 -6.99 -6.37 -5.59
CA VAL A 152 -8.27 -7.06 -5.31
C VAL A 152 -8.05 -8.56 -5.15
N PHE A 153 -7.27 -9.17 -6.05
CA PHE A 153 -6.90 -10.57 -5.94
C PHE A 153 -6.15 -10.87 -4.64
N TYR A 154 -5.18 -10.04 -4.26
CA TYR A 154 -4.41 -10.19 -3.03
C TYR A 154 -5.26 -10.03 -1.76
N PHE A 155 -6.16 -9.06 -1.71
CA PHE A 155 -6.94 -8.78 -0.50
C PHE A 155 -8.18 -9.68 -0.35
N MET A 156 -8.86 -10.04 -1.44
CA MET A 156 -10.08 -10.84 -1.38
C MET A 156 -9.84 -12.32 -1.64
N VAL A 157 -9.15 -12.64 -2.73
CA VAL A 157 -9.07 -14.02 -3.24
C VAL A 157 -7.98 -14.81 -2.52
N LEU A 158 -6.79 -14.22 -2.35
CA LEU A 158 -5.64 -14.88 -1.76
C LEU A 158 -5.87 -15.41 -0.32
N PRO A 159 -6.45 -14.66 0.64
CA PRO A 159 -6.71 -15.20 1.97
C PRO A 159 -7.76 -16.32 1.96
N PHE A 160 -8.69 -16.32 1.00
CA PHE A 160 -9.66 -17.40 0.85
C PHE A 160 -8.98 -18.68 0.36
N ILE A 161 -8.16 -18.57 -0.69
CA ILE A 161 -7.37 -19.70 -1.23
C ILE A 161 -6.43 -20.26 -0.17
N TYR A 162 -5.75 -19.39 0.60
CA TYR A 162 -4.80 -19.79 1.64
C TYR A 162 -5.43 -20.68 2.72
N ARG A 163 -6.70 -20.42 3.07
CA ARG A 163 -7.42 -21.21 4.09
C ARG A 163 -8.08 -22.46 3.53
N SER A 164 -8.53 -22.42 2.27
CA SER A 164 -9.28 -23.50 1.66
C SER A 164 -8.39 -24.68 1.23
N ASN A 165 -7.16 -24.42 0.77
CA ASN A 165 -6.32 -25.46 0.16
C ASN A 165 -4.92 -25.57 0.79
N PHE A 166 -4.60 -26.75 1.35
CA PHE A 166 -3.30 -27.04 1.96
C PHE A 166 -2.12 -26.96 0.97
N ARG A 167 -2.32 -27.35 -0.29
CA ARG A 167 -1.27 -27.25 -1.32
C ARG A 167 -0.95 -25.79 -1.63
N ALA A 168 -1.98 -24.96 -1.78
CA ALA A 168 -1.83 -23.52 -2.00
C ALA A 168 -1.16 -22.85 -0.80
N LYS A 169 -1.56 -23.19 0.43
CA LYS A 169 -0.92 -22.74 1.66
C LYS A 169 0.60 -23.01 1.65
N ARG A 170 1.01 -24.24 1.37
CA ARG A 170 2.44 -24.61 1.33
C ARG A 170 3.21 -23.88 0.24
N PHE A 171 2.58 -23.63 -0.91
CA PHE A 171 3.18 -22.88 -2.01
C PHE A 171 3.37 -21.39 -1.64
N ILE A 172 2.33 -20.77 -1.10
CA ILE A 172 2.34 -19.37 -0.62
C ILE A 172 3.38 -19.19 0.49
N ASP A 173 3.45 -20.11 1.44
CA ASP A 173 4.44 -20.07 2.53
C ASP A 173 5.87 -20.27 2.03
N LYS A 174 6.07 -21.04 0.93
CA LYS A 174 7.39 -21.22 0.30
C LYS A 174 7.86 -19.96 -0.44
N ILE A 175 6.92 -19.27 -1.10
CA ILE A 175 7.17 -17.97 -1.73
C ILE A 175 7.32 -16.89 -0.65
N GLY A 176 6.67 -17.02 0.49
CA GLY A 176 6.69 -16.03 1.57
C GLY A 176 5.92 -14.76 1.23
N ILE A 177 4.76 -14.91 0.60
CA ILE A 177 3.82 -13.81 0.44
C ILE A 177 3.15 -13.58 1.81
N PRO A 178 3.17 -12.36 2.37
CA PRO A 178 2.46 -12.05 3.60
C PRO A 178 0.95 -12.14 3.35
N ILE A 179 0.23 -12.90 4.18
CA ILE A 179 -1.21 -13.12 3.98
C ILE A 179 -2.06 -12.21 4.90
N PRO A 180 -3.09 -11.53 4.37
CA PRO A 180 -4.00 -10.74 5.19
C PRO A 180 -4.92 -11.61 6.06
N HIS A 181 -4.96 -11.33 7.37
CA HIS A 181 -5.98 -11.85 8.29
C HIS A 181 -7.42 -11.42 7.91
N ARG A 182 -8.42 -12.15 8.43
CA ARG A 182 -9.85 -11.76 8.35
C ARG A 182 -10.09 -10.32 8.78
N ASN A 183 -9.42 -9.89 9.85
CA ASN A 183 -9.59 -8.54 10.38
C ASN A 183 -9.09 -7.46 9.40
N HIS A 184 -7.99 -7.72 8.66
CA HIS A 184 -7.53 -6.81 7.62
C HIS A 184 -8.54 -6.74 6.47
N VAL A 185 -9.09 -7.89 6.04
CA VAL A 185 -10.09 -7.94 4.97
C VAL A 185 -11.36 -7.19 5.38
N ILE A 186 -11.87 -7.40 6.60
CA ILE A 186 -13.04 -6.68 7.14
C ILE A 186 -12.75 -5.18 7.22
N ALA A 187 -11.58 -4.78 7.73
CA ALA A 187 -11.20 -3.37 7.82
C ALA A 187 -11.15 -2.70 6.43
N ILE A 188 -10.57 -3.37 5.43
CA ILE A 188 -10.55 -2.87 4.05
C ILE A 188 -11.96 -2.68 3.50
N ILE A 189 -12.84 -3.68 3.66
CA ILE A 189 -14.21 -3.60 3.15
C ILE A 189 -14.95 -2.43 3.81
N VAL A 190 -14.86 -2.30 5.15
CA VAL A 190 -15.50 -1.20 5.88
C VAL A 190 -14.97 0.15 5.42
N LEU A 191 -13.65 0.31 5.31
CA LEU A 191 -13.03 1.58 4.89
C LEU A 191 -13.32 1.91 3.42
N LEU A 192 -13.41 0.90 2.55
CA LEU A 192 -13.77 1.09 1.15
C LEU A 192 -15.22 1.56 1.02
N VAL A 193 -16.15 0.92 1.74
CA VAL A 193 -17.56 1.36 1.80
C VAL A 193 -17.66 2.78 2.34
N LEU A 194 -16.94 3.11 3.41
CA LEU A 194 -16.91 4.46 3.96
C LEU A 194 -16.35 5.48 2.98
N THR A 195 -15.32 5.11 2.21
CA THR A 195 -14.70 6.00 1.22
C THR A 195 -15.65 6.28 0.05
N VAL A 196 -16.41 5.28 -0.41
CA VAL A 196 -17.41 5.45 -1.49
C VAL A 196 -18.45 6.51 -1.13
N LEU A 197 -18.78 6.73 0.14
CA LEU A 197 -19.77 7.73 0.57
C LEU A 197 -19.41 9.17 0.20
N PHE A 198 -18.12 9.50 0.07
CA PHE A 198 -17.65 10.85 -0.29
C PHE A 198 -16.75 10.87 -1.55
N SER A 199 -16.42 9.71 -2.10
CA SER A 199 -15.52 9.54 -3.26
C SER A 199 -16.14 9.93 -4.61
N VAL A 200 -17.33 10.57 -4.65
CA VAL A 200 -17.79 11.26 -5.88
C VAL A 200 -16.80 12.36 -6.31
N VAL A 201 -15.93 12.81 -5.39
CA VAL A 201 -14.76 13.63 -5.70
C VAL A 201 -13.56 12.72 -6.02
N ASN A 202 -13.29 12.52 -7.32
CA ASN A 202 -12.31 11.60 -7.92
C ASN A 202 -10.82 11.77 -7.51
N GLN A 203 -10.48 12.52 -6.45
CA GLN A 203 -9.10 12.92 -6.13
C GLN A 203 -8.77 12.88 -4.63
N SER A 204 -9.47 12.07 -3.84
CA SER A 204 -9.18 12.00 -2.39
C SER A 204 -7.98 11.11 -2.05
N GLU A 205 -7.11 11.57 -1.16
CA GLU A 205 -5.97 10.80 -0.62
C GLU A 205 -6.38 9.77 0.45
N VAL A 206 -7.66 9.68 0.79
CA VAL A 206 -8.14 8.81 1.88
C VAL A 206 -7.98 7.33 1.55
N LEU A 207 -8.27 6.92 0.31
CA LEU A 207 -8.13 5.52 -0.10
C LEU A 207 -6.66 5.06 -0.13
N PRO A 208 -5.72 5.77 -0.80
CA PRO A 208 -4.29 5.44 -0.74
C PRO A 208 -3.73 5.40 0.69
N LEU A 209 -4.13 6.34 1.55
CA LEU A 209 -3.74 6.36 2.95
C LEU A 209 -4.21 5.10 3.69
N ASN A 210 -5.50 4.75 3.56
CA ASN A 210 -6.08 3.58 4.21
C ASN A 210 -5.44 2.28 3.71
N LEU A 211 -5.23 2.14 2.40
CA LEU A 211 -4.62 0.95 1.81
C LEU A 211 -3.15 0.79 2.24
N SER A 212 -2.36 1.87 2.23
CA SER A 212 -0.96 1.82 2.67
C SER A 212 -0.84 1.47 4.16
N ALA A 213 -1.69 2.05 5.01
CA ALA A 213 -1.72 1.73 6.44
C ALA A 213 -2.07 0.26 6.71
N ILE A 214 -3.06 -0.29 5.98
CA ILE A 214 -3.44 -1.71 6.14
C ILE A 214 -2.35 -2.63 5.58
N PHE A 215 -1.76 -2.28 4.44
CA PHE A 215 -0.65 -3.05 3.88
C PHE A 215 0.54 -3.11 4.85
N LEU A 216 0.84 -1.99 5.51
CA LEU A 216 1.84 -1.94 6.58
C LEU A 216 1.49 -2.90 7.74
N THR A 217 0.23 -2.92 8.19
CA THR A 217 -0.19 -3.89 9.23
C THR A 217 -0.05 -5.34 8.79
N ILE A 218 -0.29 -5.65 7.52
CA ILE A 218 -0.11 -7.00 6.98
C ILE A 218 1.37 -7.40 6.95
N LEU A 219 2.28 -6.48 6.64
CA LEU A 219 3.73 -6.76 6.69
C LEU A 219 4.24 -7.03 8.10
N PHE A 220 3.70 -6.33 9.10
CA PHE A 220 4.08 -6.53 10.50
C PHE A 220 3.39 -7.73 11.15
N CYS A 221 2.13 -7.97 10.82
CA CYS A 221 1.27 -8.98 11.45
C CYS A 221 0.57 -9.88 10.42
N PRO A 222 1.29 -10.60 9.54
CA PRO A 222 0.65 -11.46 8.55
C PRO A 222 0.02 -12.70 9.21
N GLU A 223 -0.89 -13.37 8.49
CA GLU A 223 -1.50 -14.64 8.92
C GLU A 223 -0.47 -15.76 9.03
N ASN A 224 0.45 -15.80 8.07
CA ASN A 224 1.56 -16.75 8.02
C ASN A 224 2.82 -16.23 8.71
N ILE A 225 2.67 -15.61 9.89
CA ILE A 225 3.81 -15.01 10.62
C ILE A 225 4.94 -16.01 10.92
N GLY A 226 4.66 -17.31 10.98
CA GLY A 226 5.69 -18.35 11.14
C GLY A 226 6.68 -18.43 9.97
N VAL A 227 6.34 -17.89 8.80
CA VAL A 227 7.27 -17.78 7.66
C VAL A 227 8.27 -16.64 7.87
N PHE A 228 7.85 -15.60 8.57
CA PHE A 228 8.62 -14.36 8.78
C PHE A 228 9.35 -14.33 10.13
N ARG A 229 9.02 -15.26 11.02
CA ARG A 229 9.76 -15.50 12.27
C ARG A 229 10.88 -16.49 12.02
N ARG A 230 12.03 -16.17 12.59
CA ARG A 230 13.18 -17.06 12.67
C ARG A 230 13.16 -17.76 14.02
#